data_AF-A0A1V5PIA9-F1
#
_entry.id   AF-A0A1V5PIA9-F1
#
_cell.length_a   1.000
_cell.length_b   1.000
_cell.length_c   1.000
_cell.angle_alpha   90.00
_cell.angle_beta   90.00
_cell.angle_gamma   90.00
#
_symmetry.space_group_name_H-M   'P 1'
#
loop_
_entity.id
_entity.type
_entity.pdbx_description
1 polymer ?
#
loop_
_entity_poly.entity_id
_entity_poly.type
_entity_poly.pdbx_seq_one_letter_code
_entity_poly.pdbx_strand_id
1 'polypeptide(L)'
;MLPFIDLCQPLLKAYPRPGEPEWWTMVKLAYWWKVRGCITTIRAAVGGIIEEYRGQGVDAVLFLETLKAGIRQGYKQCEISWVLESNTPMRQTAANFNGEVYRTYRMYDKPL
;
A
#
# COMPACT_ATOMS: atom_id res chain seq x y z
N MET A 1 7.52 5.76 -7.23
CA MET A 1 6.88 5.40 -5.95
C MET A 1 7.49 4.07 -5.50
N LEU A 2 7.66 3.84 -4.21
CA LEU A 2 8.18 2.55 -3.72
C LEU A 2 7.01 1.64 -3.34
N PRO A 3 6.63 0.67 -4.19
CA PRO A 3 5.60 -0.29 -3.86
C PRO A 3 6.14 -1.39 -2.94
N PHE A 4 5.29 -1.90 -2.06
CA PHE A 4 5.54 -3.10 -1.28
C PHE A 4 4.27 -3.97 -1.26
N ILE A 5 4.43 -5.25 -0.95
CA ILE A 5 3.34 -6.22 -0.94
C ILE A 5 2.45 -6.05 0.30
N ASP A 6 1.14 -6.26 0.14
CA ASP A 6 0.22 -6.25 1.28
C ASP A 6 0.30 -7.55 2.10
N LEU A 7 1.18 -7.57 3.09
CA LEU A 7 1.32 -8.68 4.04
C LEU A 7 0.12 -8.84 4.99
N CYS A 8 -0.78 -7.86 5.07
CA CYS A 8 -2.00 -8.03 5.85
C CYS A 8 -2.90 -9.12 5.22
N GLN A 9 -2.90 -9.30 3.90
CA GLN A 9 -3.70 -10.34 3.24
C GLN A 9 -3.35 -11.77 3.70
N PRO A 10 -2.08 -12.23 3.67
CA PRO A 10 -1.72 -13.54 4.20
C PRO A 10 -1.83 -13.59 5.73
N LEU A 11 -1.59 -12.49 6.44
CA LEU A 11 -1.70 -12.46 7.90
C LEU A 11 -3.14 -12.66 8.38
N LEU A 12 -4.12 -12.05 7.71
CA LEU A 12 -5.54 -12.26 7.98
C LEU A 12 -5.96 -13.73 7.80
N LYS A 13 -5.33 -14.45 6.85
CA LYS A 13 -5.56 -15.89 6.64
C LYS A 13 -4.83 -16.77 7.64
N ALA A 14 -3.63 -16.36 8.07
CA ALA A 14 -2.89 -17.06 9.11
C ALA A 14 -3.61 -16.97 10.47
N TYR A 15 -4.21 -15.81 10.76
CA TYR A 15 -5.04 -15.49 11.92
C TYR A 15 -4.45 -15.98 13.27
N PRO A 16 -3.66 -15.14 13.97
CA PRO A 16 -3.09 -15.51 15.26
C PRO A 16 -4.20 -15.66 16.31
N ARG A 17 -4.29 -16.83 16.95
CA ARG A 17 -5.25 -17.08 18.02
C ARG A 17 -4.58 -16.95 19.39
N PRO A 18 -5.29 -16.45 20.41
CA PRO A 18 -4.80 -16.50 21.79
C PRO A 18 -4.44 -17.94 22.19
N GLY A 19 -3.22 -18.15 22.69
CA GLY A 19 -2.70 -19.47 23.09
C GLY A 19 -2.03 -20.29 21.98
N GLU A 20 -2.02 -19.83 20.73
CA GLU A 20 -1.29 -20.48 19.64
C GLU A 20 0.18 -20.03 19.63
N PRO A 21 1.16 -20.95 19.52
CA PRO A 21 2.57 -20.57 19.43
C PRO A 21 2.86 -19.65 18.24
N GLU A 22 3.66 -18.61 18.45
CA GLU A 22 3.98 -17.61 17.42
C GLU A 22 4.61 -18.23 16.16
N TRP A 23 5.55 -19.16 16.33
CA TRP A 23 6.22 -19.83 15.22
C TRP A 23 5.24 -20.54 14.28
N TRP A 24 4.14 -21.09 14.82
CA TRP A 24 3.12 -21.76 14.03
C TRP A 24 2.29 -20.77 13.21
N THR A 25 2.00 -19.59 13.79
CA THR A 25 1.43 -18.47 13.03
C THR A 25 2.35 -18.02 11.89
N MET A 26 3.66 -17.96 12.14
CA MET A 26 4.64 -17.59 11.11
C MET A 26 4.72 -18.63 9.99
N VAL A 27 4.60 -19.92 10.29
CA VAL A 27 4.51 -20.99 9.27
C VAL A 27 3.25 -20.83 8.43
N LYS A 28 2.08 -20.61 9.05
CA LYS A 28 0.83 -20.34 8.32
C LYS A 28 0.97 -19.11 7.42
N LEU A 29 1.55 -18.02 7.93
CA LEU A 29 1.81 -16.80 7.16
C LEU A 29 2.69 -17.08 5.94
N ALA A 30 3.80 -17.79 6.12
CA ALA A 30 4.71 -18.14 5.04
C ALA A 30 4.02 -19.02 3.99
N TYR A 31 3.18 -19.98 4.40
CA TYR A 31 2.40 -20.81 3.50
C TYR A 31 1.42 -19.99 2.66
N TRP A 32 0.63 -19.11 3.28
CA TRP A 32 -0.32 -18.27 2.56
C TRP A 32 0.36 -17.27 1.62
N TRP A 33 1.52 -16.74 2.03
CA TRP A 33 2.31 -15.82 1.23
C TRP A 33 3.00 -16.51 0.05
N LYS A 34 3.82 -17.53 0.29
CA LYS A 34 4.74 -18.11 -0.70
C LYS A 34 4.14 -19.27 -1.48
N VAL A 35 3.32 -20.10 -0.85
CA VAL A 35 2.78 -21.31 -1.50
C VAL A 35 1.43 -21.03 -2.14
N ARG A 36 0.52 -20.37 -1.41
CA ARG A 36 -0.81 -20.04 -1.94
C ARG A 36 -0.84 -18.76 -2.78
N GLY A 37 0.19 -17.91 -2.68
CA GLY A 37 0.31 -16.69 -3.47
C GLY A 37 -0.92 -15.79 -3.33
N CYS A 38 -1.44 -15.60 -2.11
CA CYS A 38 -2.74 -14.91 -1.92
C CYS A 38 -2.68 -13.38 -1.94
N ILE A 39 -1.52 -12.80 -2.25
CA ILE A 39 -1.33 -11.34 -2.28
C ILE A 39 -1.79 -10.84 -3.65
N THR A 40 -2.81 -9.99 -3.64
CA THR A 40 -3.37 -9.36 -4.84
C THR A 40 -3.17 -7.85 -4.84
N THR A 41 -2.70 -7.29 -3.72
CA THR A 41 -2.63 -5.84 -3.50
C THR A 41 -1.19 -5.41 -3.25
N ILE A 42 -0.78 -4.33 -3.91
CA ILE A 42 0.44 -3.59 -3.60
C ILE A 42 0.08 -2.30 -2.87
N ARG A 43 1.01 -1.83 -2.05
CA ARG A 43 0.88 -0.64 -1.22
C ARG A 43 2.04 0.29 -1.48
N ALA A 44 1.81 1.59 -1.46
CA ALA A 44 2.86 2.58 -1.62
C ALA A 44 3.45 2.97 -0.27
N ALA A 45 4.74 2.76 -0.04
CA ALA A 45 5.38 3.18 1.21
C ALA A 45 5.66 4.68 1.18
N VAL A 46 6.38 5.10 0.15
CA VAL A 46 6.85 6.47 -0.02
C VAL A 46 6.93 6.83 -1.50
N GLY A 47 6.83 8.12 -1.79
CA GLY A 47 7.01 8.68 -3.11
C GLY A 47 7.33 10.16 -3.01
N GLY A 48 8.06 10.68 -3.97
CA GLY A 48 8.43 12.09 -4.03
C GLY A 48 9.16 12.41 -5.31
N ILE A 49 9.05 13.67 -5.72
CA ILE A 49 9.81 14.26 -6.81
C ILE A 49 10.64 15.40 -6.20
N ILE A 50 11.91 15.46 -6.59
CA ILE A 50 12.81 16.57 -6.24
C ILE A 50 12.25 17.89 -6.77
N GLU A 51 12.50 18.98 -6.06
CA GLU A 51 11.76 20.23 -6.22
C GLU A 51 11.81 20.79 -7.64
N GLU A 52 12.95 20.66 -8.30
CA GLU A 52 13.24 21.14 -9.65
C GLU A 52 12.34 20.52 -10.72
N TYR A 53 11.75 19.35 -10.45
CA TYR A 53 10.94 18.58 -11.39
C TYR A 53 9.47 18.47 -10.98
N ARG A 54 9.05 19.17 -9.91
CA ARG A 54 7.64 19.22 -9.49
C ARG A 54 6.81 20.02 -10.50
N GLY A 55 5.54 19.65 -10.64
CA GLY A 55 4.61 20.33 -11.55
C GLY A 55 4.81 20.02 -13.04
N GLN A 56 5.80 19.20 -13.40
CA GLN A 56 6.08 18.80 -14.78
C GLN A 56 5.41 17.47 -15.18
N GLY A 57 4.56 16.90 -14.31
CA GLY A 57 3.88 15.63 -14.55
C GLY A 57 4.76 14.38 -14.39
N VAL A 58 5.99 14.53 -13.91
CA VAL A 58 6.94 13.41 -13.67
C VAL A 58 6.39 12.41 -12.67
N ASP A 59 5.68 12.88 -11.64
CA ASP A 59 4.99 12.06 -10.66
C ASP A 59 3.90 11.18 -11.29
N ALA A 60 3.13 11.73 -12.23
CA ALA A 60 2.11 11.00 -12.96
C ALA A 60 2.71 9.89 -13.83
N VAL A 61 3.80 10.17 -14.56
CA VAL A 61 4.52 9.16 -15.35
C VAL A 61 5.10 8.07 -14.45
N LEU A 62 5.73 8.45 -13.34
CA LEU A 62 6.29 7.51 -12.38
C LEU A 62 5.21 6.61 -11.79
N PHE A 63 4.04 7.15 -11.45
CA PHE A 63 2.92 6.38 -10.93
C PHE A 63 2.33 5.44 -11.98
N LEU A 64 2.15 5.92 -13.22
CA LEU A 64 1.66 5.12 -14.34
C LEU A 64 2.57 3.91 -14.62
N GLU A 65 3.89 4.12 -14.69
CA GLU A 65 4.83 3.03 -14.93
C GLU A 65 4.88 2.05 -13.75
N THR A 66 4.72 2.55 -12.52
CA THR A 66 4.59 1.69 -11.32
C THR A 66 3.32 0.83 -11.40
N LEU A 67 2.18 1.41 -11.77
CA LEU A 67 0.92 0.68 -11.95
C LEU A 67 1.02 -0.37 -13.06
N LYS A 68 1.56 -0.01 -14.23
CA LYS A 68 1.78 -0.95 -15.32
C LYS A 68 2.66 -2.13 -14.89
N ALA A 69 3.73 -1.86 -14.13
CA ALA A 69 4.57 -2.92 -13.58
C ALA A 69 3.81 -3.82 -12.61
N GLY A 70 2.99 -3.25 -11.73
CA GLY A 70 2.14 -4.02 -10.81
C GLY A 70 1.12 -4.91 -11.53
N ILE A 71 0.47 -4.39 -12.57
CA ILE A 71 -0.48 -5.15 -13.39
C ILE A 71 0.22 -6.33 -14.09
N ARG A 72 1.41 -6.11 -14.67
CA ARG A 72 2.19 -7.20 -15.29
C ARG A 72 2.58 -8.29 -14.30
N GLN A 73 2.73 -7.96 -13.02
CA GLN A 73 3.01 -8.92 -11.94
C GLN A 73 1.74 -9.60 -11.40
N GLY A 74 0.55 -9.28 -11.93
CA GLY A 74 -0.72 -9.89 -11.55
C GLY A 74 -1.41 -9.25 -10.34
N TYR A 75 -0.93 -8.12 -9.86
CA TYR A 75 -1.62 -7.37 -8.80
C TYR A 75 -2.89 -6.72 -9.36
N LYS A 76 -3.95 -6.77 -8.56
CA LYS A 76 -5.30 -6.31 -8.92
C LYS A 76 -5.63 -4.95 -8.33
N GLN A 77 -4.95 -4.57 -7.25
CA GLN A 77 -5.23 -3.36 -6.50
C GLN A 77 -3.92 -2.68 -6.09
N CYS A 78 -3.95 -1.35 -6.02
CA CYS A 78 -2.88 -0.53 -5.49
C CYS A 78 -3.47 0.39 -4.42
N GLU A 79 -2.89 0.39 -3.22
CA GLU A 79 -3.22 1.33 -2.16
C GLU A 79 -2.08 2.34 -2.00
N ILE A 80 -2.40 3.62 -1.91
CA ILE A 80 -1.41 4.70 -1.76
C ILE A 80 -1.11 5.06 -0.29
N SER A 81 -1.40 4.15 0.64
CA SER A 81 -1.23 4.31 2.08
C SER A 81 -1.85 5.60 2.63
N TRP A 82 -1.15 6.28 3.54
CA TRP A 82 -1.65 7.43 4.28
C TRP A 82 -1.28 8.70 3.54
N VAL A 83 -2.29 9.35 2.95
CA VAL A 83 -2.15 10.67 2.33
C VAL A 83 -2.75 11.70 3.27
N LEU A 84 -1.97 12.71 3.64
CA LEU A 84 -2.44 13.83 4.46
C LEU A 84 -3.60 14.55 3.76
N GLU A 85 -4.61 14.94 4.53
CA GLU A 85 -5.78 15.63 4.00
C GLU A 85 -5.43 16.96 3.31
N SER A 86 -4.36 17.62 3.80
CA SER A 86 -3.78 18.85 3.26
C SER A 86 -2.82 18.66 2.09
N ASN A 87 -2.45 17.42 1.74
CA ASN A 87 -1.58 17.15 0.59
C ASN A 87 -2.41 17.10 -0.70
N THR A 88 -2.88 18.27 -1.12
CA THR A 88 -3.70 18.43 -2.33
C THR A 88 -3.07 17.81 -3.58
N PRO A 89 -1.75 17.97 -3.85
CA PRO A 89 -1.13 17.35 -5.02
C PRO A 89 -1.29 15.83 -5.03
N MET A 90 -0.95 15.15 -3.93
CA MET A 90 -1.05 13.69 -3.88
C MET A 90 -2.52 13.20 -3.96
N ARG A 91 -3.46 13.94 -3.36
CA ARG A 91 -4.89 13.63 -3.47
C ARG A 91 -5.42 13.78 -4.89
N GLN A 92 -4.96 14.79 -5.62
CA GLN A 92 -5.29 14.97 -7.04
C GLN A 92 -4.69 13.85 -7.88
N THR A 93 -3.42 13.49 -7.65
CA THR A 93 -2.79 12.35 -8.32
C THR A 93 -3.61 11.08 -8.07
N ALA A 94 -4.01 10.79 -6.82
CA ALA A 94 -4.87 9.65 -6.50
C ALA A 94 -6.18 9.65 -7.29
N ALA A 95 -6.90 10.78 -7.32
CA ALA A 95 -8.16 10.92 -8.04
C ALA A 95 -8.01 10.75 -9.55
N ASN A 96 -6.93 11.28 -10.14
CA ASN A 96 -6.62 11.15 -11.56
C ASN A 96 -6.38 9.69 -11.99
N PHE A 97 -5.99 8.82 -11.05
CA PHE A 97 -5.82 7.38 -11.27
C PHE A 97 -7.00 6.55 -10.74
N ASN A 98 -8.19 7.15 -10.64
CA ASN A 98 -9.41 6.50 -10.15
C ASN A 98 -9.29 5.95 -8.71
N GLY A 99 -8.42 6.55 -7.90
CA GLY A 99 -8.28 6.20 -6.49
C GLY A 99 -9.52 6.60 -5.69
N GLU A 100 -10.01 5.69 -4.86
CA GLU A 100 -11.13 5.92 -3.96
C GLU A 100 -10.65 6.08 -2.51
N VAL A 101 -11.22 7.05 -1.79
CA VAL A 101 -10.96 7.22 -0.36
C VAL A 101 -11.74 6.16 0.41
N TYR A 102 -11.03 5.13 0.88
CA TYR A 102 -11.67 4.02 1.61
C TYR A 102 -11.75 4.23 3.13
N ARG A 103 -10.79 4.98 3.72
CA ARG A 103 -10.73 5.28 5.15
C ARG A 103 -10.12 6.66 5.41
N THR A 104 -10.64 7.33 6.44
CA THR A 104 -10.11 8.59 6.95
C THR A 104 -9.73 8.41 8.41
N TYR A 105 -8.46 8.62 8.74
CA TYR A 105 -7.95 8.56 10.11
C TYR A 105 -7.83 9.98 10.70
N ARG A 106 -8.05 10.10 12.01
CA ARG A 106 -7.86 11.33 12.79
C ARG A 106 -6.89 11.01 13.91
N MET A 107 -5.79 11.75 13.98
CA MET A 107 -4.78 11.60 15.03
C MET A 107 -5.07 12.61 16.13
N TYR A 108 -5.15 12.12 17.37
CA TYR A 108 -5.33 12.94 18.56
C TYR A 108 -4.14 12.70 19.47
N ASP A 109 -3.70 13.76 20.15
CA ASP A 109 -2.65 13.69 21.16
C ASP A 109 -3.18 14.30 22.47
N LYS A 110 -2.68 13.81 23.60
CA LYS A 110 -2.98 14.34 24.94
C LYS A 110 -1.65 14.47 25.67
N PRO A 111 -1.32 15.65 26.23
CA PRO A 111 -0.17 15.74 27.12
C PRO A 111 -0.34 14.77 28.30
N LEU A 112 0.71 13.98 28.53
CA LEU A 112 0.78 12.99 29.61
C LEU A 112 0.77 13.65 30.99
#